data_AF-A0A920G1P4-F1
#
_entry.id   AF-A0A920G1P4-F1
#
_cell.length_a   1.000
_cell.length_b   1.000
_cell.length_c   1.000
_cell.angle_alpha   90.00
_cell.angle_beta   90.00
_cell.angle_gamma   90.00
#
_symmetry.space_group_name_H-M   'P 1'
#
loop_
_entity.id
_entity.type
_entity.pdbx_description
1 polymer ?
#
loop_
_entity_poly.entity_id
_entity_poly.type
_entity_poly.pdbx_seq_one_letter_code
_entity_poly.pdbx_strand_id
1 'polypeptide(L)'
;MATVSGVQACESYYEQLASQRADLPFDIDGIVFKVNNIAQQDLLGFVSRAPRWAIARKFPAEEVSTRLLGVDFQVGRTGAITPVARLEPVFVSGVTVSNATLHNPDEIERLGVRIGDRVVVRRAGDVIPQIVSVIQDEGHGGAPEKTRIVFPTTCPDCGSDVVRQEGEAVVRCVGGMVCKAQLKAVIRHFASRKAMDIEGLGDKLVEQLVDEGLVTSVADIFHLTTTQLASLERMGRKSSENLMGRLPIPRNNLASLYLLSGYSGGWRGECPRAGATLFDSGQAYGSVGRRS
;
A
#
# COMPACT_ATOMS: atom_id res chain seq x y z
N MET A 1 17.10 14.46 28.44
CA MET A 1 17.02 15.56 27.46
C MET A 1 18.16 16.52 27.75
N ALA A 2 18.89 16.94 26.72
CA ALA A 2 20.00 17.88 26.85
C ALA A 2 19.77 19.10 25.94
N THR A 3 20.15 20.28 26.41
CA THR A 3 20.21 21.49 25.57
C THR A 3 21.62 21.61 25.04
N VAL A 4 21.74 21.64 23.71
CA VAL A 4 23.02 21.78 22.99
C VAL A 4 23.00 23.05 22.15
N SER A 5 24.16 23.67 21.97
CA SER A 5 24.31 24.93 21.25
C SER A 5 25.16 24.73 19.99
N GLY A 6 24.60 25.04 18.83
CA GLY A 6 25.29 24.90 17.54
C GLY A 6 25.20 23.49 16.95
N VAL A 7 25.45 23.40 15.64
CA VAL A 7 25.31 22.15 14.87
C VAL A 7 26.29 21.08 15.35
N GLN A 8 27.53 21.46 15.65
CA GLN A 8 28.57 20.54 16.11
C GLN A 8 28.18 19.85 17.42
N ALA A 9 27.58 20.58 18.36
CA ALA A 9 27.11 19.99 19.61
C ALA A 9 25.93 19.03 19.39
N CYS A 10 25.05 19.31 18.42
CA CYS A 10 24.03 18.36 17.98
C CYS A 10 24.65 17.09 17.40
N GLU A 11 25.67 17.21 16.55
CA GLU A 11 26.40 16.08 15.97
C GLU A 11 27.05 15.20 17.06
N SER A 12 27.79 15.79 17.99
CA SER A 12 28.43 15.04 19.07
C SER A 12 27.40 14.33 19.98
N TYR A 13 26.26 14.98 20.25
CA TYR A 13 25.21 14.35 21.05
C TYR A 13 24.53 13.18 20.31
N TYR A 14 24.40 13.29 18.98
CA TYR A 14 23.92 12.19 18.14
C TYR A 14 24.88 10.99 18.17
N GLU A 15 26.18 11.22 18.02
CA GLU A 15 27.19 10.16 18.06
C GLU A 15 27.24 9.46 19.43
N GLN A 16 27.14 10.25 20.51
CA GLN A 16 27.07 9.71 21.87
C GLN A 16 25.82 8.84 22.07
N LEU A 17 24.65 9.29 21.60
CA LEU A 17 23.43 8.50 21.72
C LEU A 17 23.46 7.25 20.82
N ALA A 18 24.08 7.35 19.64
CA ALA A 18 24.25 6.22 18.73
C ALA A 18 25.07 5.09 19.35
N SER A 19 26.16 5.42 20.07
CA SER A 19 27.02 4.41 20.71
C SER A 19 26.36 3.72 21.90
N GLN A 20 25.45 4.41 22.60
CA GLN A 20 24.72 3.88 23.74
C GLN A 20 23.42 3.16 23.35
N ARG A 21 23.04 3.19 22.07
CA ARG A 21 21.75 2.69 21.57
C ARG A 21 21.47 1.25 22.00
N ALA A 22 22.47 0.37 21.95
CA ALA A 22 22.31 -1.05 22.28
C ALA A 22 22.13 -1.32 23.79
N ASP A 23 22.55 -0.39 24.64
CA ASP A 23 22.50 -0.52 26.10
C ASP A 23 21.19 0.02 26.69
N LEU A 24 20.36 0.67 25.88
CA LEU A 24 19.07 1.20 26.32
C LEU A 24 18.07 0.07 26.54
N PRO A 25 17.23 0.14 27.58
CA PRO A 25 16.19 -0.86 27.84
C PRO A 25 14.99 -0.75 26.88
N PHE A 26 15.12 0.02 25.80
CA PHE A 26 14.10 0.28 24.79
C PHE A 26 14.76 0.64 23.45
N ASP A 27 14.06 0.36 22.37
CA ASP A 27 14.52 0.70 21.02
C ASP A 27 14.34 2.20 20.74
N ILE A 28 15.35 2.77 20.07
CA ILE A 28 15.29 4.11 19.47
C ILE A 28 15.74 4.04 18.01
N ASP A 29 15.09 4.82 17.14
CA ASP A 29 15.38 4.89 15.71
C ASP A 29 16.16 6.15 15.31
N GLY A 30 16.45 7.03 16.27
CA GLY A 30 17.18 8.27 16.05
C GLY A 30 17.06 9.25 17.21
N ILE A 31 17.29 10.52 16.87
CA ILE A 31 17.13 11.67 17.77
C ILE A 31 16.24 12.73 17.13
N VAL A 32 15.47 13.47 17.94
CA VAL A 32 14.74 14.65 17.48
C VAL A 32 15.42 15.90 18.01
N PHE A 33 15.94 16.74 17.11
CA PHE A 33 16.39 18.09 17.45
C PHE A 33 15.22 19.06 17.37
N LYS A 34 15.09 19.93 18.38
CA LYS A 34 14.03 20.94 18.49
C LYS A 34 14.67 22.27 18.85
N VAL A 35 14.22 23.34 18.20
CA VAL A 35 14.57 24.71 18.63
C VAL A 35 14.07 24.90 20.06
N ASN A 36 14.96 25.21 21.00
CA ASN A 36 14.60 25.24 22.42
C ASN A 36 13.69 26.43 22.81
N ASN A 37 13.75 27.53 22.05
CA ASN A 37 12.96 28.73 22.34
C ASN A 37 11.53 28.61 21.76
N ILE A 38 10.52 28.68 22.63
CA ILE A 38 9.10 28.53 22.26
C ILE A 38 8.62 29.65 21.32
N ALA A 39 8.99 30.91 21.56
CA ALA A 39 8.59 32.02 20.69
C ALA A 39 9.14 31.87 19.26
N GLN A 40 10.33 31.26 19.12
CA GLN A 40 10.87 30.91 17.80
C GLN A 40 10.12 29.74 17.15
N GLN A 41 9.63 28.77 17.92
CA GLN A 41 8.79 27.69 17.40
C GLN A 41 7.48 28.25 16.82
N ASP A 42 6.83 29.17 17.54
CA ASP A 42 5.58 29.82 17.10
C ASP A 42 5.78 30.60 15.80
N LEU A 43 6.88 31.36 15.70
CA LEU A 43 7.25 32.10 14.49
C LEU A 43 7.54 31.17 13.30
N LEU A 44 8.23 30.04 13.55
CA LEU A 44 8.59 29.09 12.50
C LEU A 44 7.38 28.32 11.97
N GLY A 45 6.43 27.97 12.84
CA GLY A 45 5.16 27.33 12.48
C GLY A 45 5.30 25.91 11.91
N PHE A 46 4.34 25.52 11.06
CA PHE A 46 4.16 24.16 10.54
C PHE A 46 3.98 24.15 9.02
N VAL A 47 4.40 23.05 8.38
CA VAL A 47 3.93 22.64 7.04
C VAL A 47 2.80 21.59 7.18
N SER A 48 2.20 21.16 6.07
CA SER A 48 1.00 20.30 6.07
C SER A 48 1.06 19.04 6.93
N ARG A 49 2.27 18.52 7.22
CA ARG A 49 2.46 17.26 7.98
C ARG A 49 3.56 17.32 9.05
N ALA A 50 4.24 18.46 9.26
CA ALA A 50 5.39 18.53 10.16
C ALA A 50 5.68 19.96 10.68
N PRO A 51 6.22 20.12 11.89
CA PRO A 51 6.75 21.41 12.37
C PRO A 51 8.00 21.83 11.60
N ARG A 52 8.24 23.14 11.46
CA ARG A 52 9.47 23.69 10.85
C ARG A 52 10.65 23.81 11.81
N TRP A 53 10.37 23.74 13.12
CA TRP A 53 11.33 23.96 14.20
C TRP A 53 11.88 22.67 14.82
N ALA A 54 11.53 21.51 14.27
CA ALA A 54 12.04 20.22 14.72
C ALA A 54 12.38 19.30 13.55
N ILE A 55 13.41 18.47 13.72
CA ILE A 55 13.81 17.47 12.74
C ILE A 55 14.20 16.17 13.46
N ALA A 56 13.72 15.05 12.93
CA ALA A 56 14.16 13.73 13.34
C ALA A 56 15.37 13.30 12.51
N ARG A 57 16.52 13.13 13.17
CA ARG A 57 17.71 12.54 12.58
C ARG A 57 17.76 11.06 12.97
N LYS A 58 17.43 10.19 12.01
CA LYS A 58 17.42 8.74 12.22
C LYS A 58 18.84 8.17 12.24
N PHE A 59 19.05 7.11 13.03
CA PHE A 59 20.26 6.32 12.96
C PHE A 59 20.35 5.57 11.62
N PRO A 60 21.56 5.13 11.20
CA PRO A 60 21.66 4.21 10.09
C PRO A 60 20.76 3.01 10.32
N ALA A 61 20.03 2.61 9.27
CA ALA A 61 19.23 1.40 9.32
C ALA A 61 20.13 0.19 9.58
N GLU A 62 19.66 -0.74 10.40
CA GLU A 62 20.37 -2.00 10.61
C GLU A 62 20.33 -2.80 9.30
N GLU A 63 21.51 -3.23 8.87
CA GLU A 63 21.70 -4.05 7.67
C GLU A 63 22.11 -5.45 8.09
N VAL A 64 21.39 -6.46 7.61
CA VAL A 64 21.66 -7.86 7.95
C VAL A 64 21.73 -8.69 6.68
N SER A 65 22.69 -9.61 6.61
CA SER A 65 22.79 -10.53 5.47
C SER A 65 21.85 -11.72 5.65
N THR A 66 21.14 -12.10 4.61
CA THR A 66 20.37 -13.34 4.53
C THR A 66 20.43 -13.94 3.13
N ARG A 67 19.81 -15.10 2.91
CA ARG A 67 19.78 -15.77 1.61
C ARG A 67 18.48 -15.47 0.86
N LEU A 68 18.59 -15.19 -0.44
CA LEU A 68 17.45 -15.06 -1.35
C LEU A 68 16.97 -16.45 -1.79
N LEU A 69 15.78 -16.86 -1.35
CA LEU A 69 15.18 -18.17 -1.63
C LEU A 69 14.34 -18.18 -2.91
N GLY A 70 13.77 -17.04 -3.30
CA GLY A 70 12.95 -16.92 -4.50
C GLY A 70 12.43 -15.50 -4.69
N VAL A 71 11.66 -15.30 -5.77
CA VAL A 71 11.00 -14.02 -6.06
C VAL A 71 9.57 -14.29 -6.50
N ASP A 72 8.63 -13.58 -5.87
CA ASP A 72 7.23 -13.53 -6.26
C ASP A 72 6.94 -12.23 -7.00
N PHE A 73 6.00 -12.26 -7.94
CA PHE A 73 5.58 -11.08 -8.70
C PHE A 73 4.15 -10.73 -8.29
N GLN A 74 3.98 -9.62 -7.58
CA GLN A 74 2.69 -9.18 -7.07
C GLN A 74 2.07 -8.13 -8.00
N VAL A 75 0.82 -8.32 -8.38
CA VAL A 75 0.07 -7.35 -9.20
C VAL A 75 -0.64 -6.36 -8.28
N GLY A 76 -0.24 -5.09 -8.34
CA GLY A 76 -0.84 -3.99 -7.61
C GLY A 76 -2.14 -3.48 -8.24
N ARG A 77 -2.80 -2.56 -7.54
CA ARG A 77 -4.06 -1.91 -7.94
C ARG A 77 -4.06 -1.35 -9.37
N THR A 78 -2.97 -0.71 -9.79
CA THR A 78 -2.85 -0.06 -11.11
C THR A 78 -2.24 -1.00 -12.16
N GLY A 79 -2.22 -2.31 -11.88
CA GLY A 79 -1.59 -3.32 -12.72
C GLY A 79 -0.07 -3.39 -12.56
N ALA A 80 0.56 -2.53 -11.76
CA ALA A 80 2.00 -2.55 -11.51
C ALA A 80 2.44 -3.90 -10.95
N ILE A 81 3.41 -4.54 -11.60
CA ILE A 81 3.97 -5.83 -11.21
C ILE A 81 5.23 -5.56 -10.40
N THR A 82 5.14 -5.82 -9.10
CA THR A 82 6.23 -5.57 -8.15
C THR A 82 6.93 -6.90 -7.81
N PRO A 83 8.25 -7.00 -8.01
CA PRO A 83 9.02 -8.15 -7.57
C PRO A 83 9.24 -8.11 -6.04
N VAL A 84 8.91 -9.21 -5.37
CA VAL A 84 9.05 -9.38 -3.92
C VAL A 84 9.98 -10.57 -3.68
N ALA A 85 11.12 -10.30 -3.07
CA ALA A 85 12.08 -11.32 -2.67
C ALA A 85 11.55 -12.13 -1.49
N ARG A 86 11.59 -13.46 -1.61
CA ARG A 86 11.45 -14.41 -0.50
C ARG A 86 12.81 -14.69 0.10
N LEU A 87 12.96 -14.42 1.38
CA LEU A 87 14.22 -14.49 2.10
C LEU A 87 14.21 -15.65 3.10
N GLU A 88 15.38 -16.18 3.37
CA GLU A 88 15.58 -16.97 4.59
C GLU A 88 15.28 -16.07 5.80
N PRO A 89 14.37 -16.49 6.72
CA PRO A 89 13.94 -15.63 7.82
C PRO A 89 15.11 -15.08 8.63
N VAL A 90 15.17 -13.76 8.77
CA VAL A 90 16.27 -13.07 9.45
C VAL A 90 15.72 -12.00 10.39
N PHE A 91 16.34 -11.82 11.55
CA PHE A 91 15.94 -10.80 12.51
C PHE A 91 16.59 -9.46 12.16
N VAL A 92 15.79 -8.41 11.99
CA VAL A 92 16.26 -7.05 11.65
C VAL A 92 15.43 -6.04 12.45
N SER A 93 16.08 -5.26 13.32
CA SER A 93 15.45 -4.17 14.07
C SER A 93 14.14 -4.59 14.77
N GLY A 94 14.22 -5.65 15.58
CA GLY A 94 13.12 -6.10 16.45
C GLY A 94 12.10 -7.03 15.78
N VAL A 95 12.19 -7.27 14.46
CA VAL A 95 11.22 -8.09 13.73
C VAL A 95 11.90 -9.13 12.83
N THR A 96 11.25 -10.28 12.65
CA THR A 96 11.68 -11.29 11.68
C THR A 96 11.19 -10.90 10.28
N VAL A 97 12.13 -10.69 9.37
CA VAL A 97 11.90 -10.39 7.97
C VAL A 97 12.06 -11.66 7.14
N SER A 98 11.02 -12.01 6.38
CA SER A 98 11.04 -13.12 5.40
C SER A 98 10.77 -12.65 3.97
N ASN A 99 10.42 -11.38 3.78
CA ASN A 99 10.16 -10.80 2.47
C ASN A 99 10.75 -9.40 2.37
N ALA A 100 11.26 -9.04 1.19
CA ALA A 100 11.77 -7.70 0.89
C ALA A 100 11.37 -7.26 -0.52
N THR A 101 11.21 -5.96 -0.72
CA THR A 101 10.95 -5.41 -2.06
C THR A 101 12.23 -5.41 -2.90
N LEU A 102 12.09 -5.76 -4.18
CA LEU A 102 13.10 -5.55 -5.23
C LEU A 102 12.75 -4.34 -6.11
N HIS A 103 11.71 -3.58 -5.76
CA HIS A 103 11.21 -2.37 -6.42
C HIS A 103 10.70 -2.57 -7.85
N ASN A 104 11.57 -2.85 -8.81
CA ASN A 104 11.26 -2.93 -10.23
C ASN A 104 12.36 -3.74 -10.99
N PRO A 105 12.18 -4.05 -12.29
CA PRO A 105 13.18 -4.80 -13.06
C PRO A 105 14.55 -4.12 -13.13
N ASP A 106 14.59 -2.79 -13.25
CA ASP A 106 15.84 -2.04 -13.36
C ASP A 106 16.68 -2.19 -12.10
N GLU A 107 16.05 -2.24 -10.93
CA GLU A 107 16.73 -2.45 -9.67
C GLU A 107 17.29 -3.88 -9.55
N ILE A 108 16.58 -4.89 -10.06
CA ILE A 108 17.09 -6.26 -10.14
C ILE A 108 18.35 -6.30 -11.02
N GLU A 109 18.32 -5.62 -12.17
CA GLU A 109 19.45 -5.53 -13.10
C GLU A 109 20.63 -4.76 -12.47
N ARG A 110 20.35 -3.61 -11.84
CA ARG A 110 21.36 -2.79 -11.13
C ARG A 110 22.05 -3.56 -10.02
N LEU A 111 21.29 -4.36 -9.25
CA LEU A 111 21.83 -5.21 -8.19
C LEU A 111 22.54 -6.46 -8.74
N GLY A 112 22.21 -6.89 -9.96
CA GLY A 112 22.69 -8.14 -10.55
C GLY A 112 22.26 -9.38 -9.75
N VAL A 113 21.20 -9.26 -8.95
CA VAL A 113 20.79 -10.26 -7.95
C VAL A 113 20.19 -11.50 -8.60
N ARG A 114 20.51 -12.67 -8.05
CA ARG A 114 20.03 -13.99 -8.48
C ARG A 114 19.45 -14.76 -7.32
N ILE A 115 18.47 -15.61 -7.60
CA ILE A 115 17.93 -16.54 -6.61
C ILE A 115 19.07 -17.45 -6.15
N GLY A 116 19.22 -17.60 -4.84
CA GLY A 116 20.33 -18.31 -4.19
C GLY A 116 21.42 -17.39 -3.65
N ASP A 117 21.47 -16.11 -4.04
CA ASP A 117 22.47 -15.17 -3.55
C ASP A 117 22.31 -14.87 -2.05
N ARG A 118 23.44 -14.51 -1.43
CA ARG A 118 23.44 -13.86 -0.13
C ARG A 118 23.27 -12.36 -0.36
N VAL A 119 22.24 -11.78 0.25
CA VAL A 119 21.82 -10.40 0.07
C VAL A 119 21.86 -9.66 1.38
N VAL A 120 22.22 -8.38 1.33
CA VAL A 120 22.10 -7.49 2.47
C VAL A 120 20.72 -6.85 2.43
N VAL A 121 19.98 -7.01 3.53
CA VAL A 121 18.62 -6.51 3.69
C VAL A 121 18.66 -5.44 4.76
N ARG A 122 17.95 -4.34 4.51
CA ARG A 122 17.74 -3.30 5.50
C ARG A 122 16.28 -2.96 5.61
N ARG A 123 15.87 -2.49 6.77
CA ARG A 123 14.54 -1.93 6.99
C ARG A 123 14.60 -0.42 6.77
N ALA A 124 13.94 0.09 5.71
CA ALA A 124 13.85 1.52 5.47
C ALA A 124 12.81 2.14 6.43
N GLY A 125 13.26 2.57 7.61
CA GLY A 125 12.37 2.97 8.70
C GLY A 125 11.57 1.77 9.24
N ASP A 126 10.33 2.00 9.67
CA ASP A 126 9.52 0.96 10.34
C ASP A 126 8.63 0.12 9.41
N VAL A 127 8.70 0.28 8.07
CA VAL A 127 7.57 -0.18 7.22
C VAL A 127 7.93 -1.29 6.23
N ILE A 128 8.96 -1.14 5.38
CA ILE A 128 9.19 -2.09 4.28
C ILE A 128 10.68 -2.48 4.19
N PRO A 129 11.02 -3.77 4.35
CA PRO A 129 12.36 -4.28 4.10
C PRO A 129 12.72 -4.21 2.61
N GLN A 130 13.97 -3.87 2.30
CA GLN A 130 14.50 -3.85 0.94
C GLN A 130 15.89 -4.47 0.88
N ILE A 131 16.22 -5.07 -0.27
CA ILE A 131 17.58 -5.51 -0.57
C ILE A 131 18.40 -4.28 -0.99
N VAL A 132 19.60 -4.13 -0.42
CA VAL A 132 20.52 -3.03 -0.73
C VAL A 132 21.70 -3.43 -1.59
N SER A 133 22.22 -4.64 -1.39
CA SER A 133 23.36 -5.15 -2.12
C SER A 133 23.38 -6.68 -2.11
N VAL A 134 24.15 -7.23 -3.04
CA VAL A 134 24.46 -8.66 -3.12
C VAL A 134 25.87 -8.85 -2.59
N ILE A 135 26.05 -9.82 -1.69
CA ILE A 135 27.38 -10.21 -1.22
C ILE A 135 27.98 -11.11 -2.28
N GLN A 136 29.10 -10.68 -2.87
CA GLN A 136 29.86 -11.51 -3.79
C GLN A 136 30.48 -12.66 -3.00
N ASP A 137 30.03 -13.87 -3.30
CA ASP A 137 30.61 -15.08 -2.74
C ASP A 137 31.82 -15.43 -3.60
N GLU A 138 33.03 -15.41 -3.02
CA GLU A 138 34.29 -15.70 -3.72
C GLU A 138 34.44 -17.20 -4.02
N GLY A 139 33.40 -17.90 -4.49
CA GLY A 139 33.53 -19.22 -5.13
C GLY A 139 34.22 -20.32 -4.31
N HIS A 140 34.32 -20.21 -2.99
CA HIS A 140 34.97 -21.22 -2.16
C HIS A 140 33.96 -22.28 -1.69
N GLY A 141 33.68 -23.22 -2.60
CA GLY A 141 33.08 -24.52 -2.26
C GLY A 141 31.56 -24.60 -2.37
N GLY A 142 31.07 -25.32 -3.39
CA GLY A 142 29.71 -25.85 -3.42
C GLY A 142 28.58 -24.81 -3.41
N ALA A 143 28.83 -23.61 -3.93
CA ALA A 143 27.83 -22.55 -3.98
C ALA A 143 26.55 -23.09 -4.69
N PRO A 144 25.37 -22.94 -4.06
CA PRO A 144 24.12 -23.42 -4.64
C PRO A 144 23.88 -22.78 -6.02
N GLU A 145 23.25 -23.53 -6.92
CA GLU A 145 22.93 -23.06 -8.26
C GLU A 145 22.20 -21.71 -8.19
N LYS A 146 22.76 -20.69 -8.87
CA LYS A 146 22.22 -19.33 -8.86
C LYS A 146 21.37 -19.10 -10.10
N THR A 147 20.08 -18.86 -9.91
CA THR A 147 19.12 -18.70 -11.01
C THR A 147 18.84 -17.22 -11.29
N ARG A 148 18.91 -16.80 -12.55
CA ARG A 148 18.54 -15.44 -12.95
C ARG A 148 17.05 -15.19 -12.67
N ILE A 149 16.74 -14.01 -12.15
CA ILE A 149 15.36 -13.57 -11.99
C ILE A 149 14.84 -13.13 -13.35
N VAL A 150 13.82 -13.80 -13.86
CA VAL A 150 13.17 -13.47 -15.13
C VAL A 150 11.84 -12.80 -14.82
N PHE A 151 11.66 -11.58 -15.32
CA PHE A 151 10.41 -10.86 -15.17
C PHE A 151 9.33 -11.50 -16.06
N PRO A 152 8.08 -11.66 -15.56
CA PRO A 152 7.03 -12.31 -16.33
C PRO A 152 6.64 -11.50 -17.57
N THR A 153 6.48 -12.19 -18.70
CA THR A 153 5.95 -11.62 -19.96
C THR A 153 4.42 -11.59 -20.00
N THR A 154 3.78 -12.39 -19.15
CA THR A 154 2.33 -12.46 -18.95
C THR A 154 1.99 -12.31 -17.49
N CYS A 155 0.85 -11.71 -17.17
CA CYS A 155 0.45 -11.42 -15.80
C CYS A 155 0.29 -12.72 -15.00
N PRO A 156 0.96 -12.88 -13.84
CA PRO A 156 0.90 -14.11 -13.06
C PRO A 156 -0.50 -14.40 -12.50
N ASP A 157 -1.33 -13.37 -12.32
CA ASP A 157 -2.68 -13.51 -11.75
C ASP A 157 -3.78 -13.77 -12.80
N CYS A 158 -3.68 -13.19 -13.99
CA CYS A 158 -4.76 -13.24 -14.99
C CYS A 158 -4.34 -13.68 -16.39
N GLY A 159 -3.05 -13.93 -16.62
CA GLY A 159 -2.51 -14.36 -17.91
C GLY A 159 -2.50 -13.29 -19.01
N SER A 160 -3.07 -12.10 -18.79
CA SER A 160 -3.03 -11.00 -19.78
C SER A 160 -1.60 -10.52 -20.04
N ASP A 161 -1.42 -9.84 -21.18
CA ASP A 161 -0.12 -9.26 -21.54
C ASP A 161 0.39 -8.25 -20.51
N VAL A 162 1.70 -8.17 -20.46
CA VAL A 162 2.43 -7.27 -19.57
C VAL A 162 3.24 -6.30 -20.42
N VAL A 163 3.04 -5.02 -20.17
CA VAL A 163 3.67 -3.95 -20.94
C VAL A 163 4.49 -3.06 -20.03
N ARG A 164 5.69 -2.72 -20.51
CA ARG A 164 6.54 -1.67 -19.97
C ARG A 164 6.50 -0.51 -20.96
N GLN A 165 5.97 0.64 -20.54
CA GLN A 165 5.96 1.84 -21.38
C GLN A 165 7.37 2.39 -21.53
N GLU A 166 7.66 2.97 -22.69
CA GLU A 166 8.95 3.59 -22.97
C GLU A 166 9.25 4.71 -21.96
N GLY A 167 10.43 4.67 -21.35
CA GLY A 167 10.83 5.62 -20.31
C GLY A 167 10.30 5.32 -18.90
N GLU A 168 9.47 4.30 -18.71
CA GLU A 168 8.99 3.91 -17.38
C GLU A 168 9.75 2.70 -16.80
N ALA A 169 10.07 2.75 -15.49
CA ALA A 169 10.65 1.62 -14.76
C ALA A 169 9.60 0.54 -14.40
N VAL A 170 8.32 0.92 -14.36
CA VAL A 170 7.24 0.06 -13.87
C VAL A 170 6.64 -0.76 -15.00
N VAL A 171 6.58 -2.07 -14.77
CA VAL A 171 5.96 -3.04 -15.66
C VAL A 171 4.50 -3.23 -15.23
N ARG A 172 3.53 -3.21 -16.16
CA ARG A 172 2.09 -3.28 -15.83
C ARG A 172 1.34 -4.37 -16.59
N CYS A 173 0.43 -5.03 -15.89
CA CYS A 173 -0.62 -5.87 -16.45
C CYS A 173 -1.67 -5.02 -17.20
N VAL A 174 -1.96 -5.35 -18.46
CA VAL A 174 -2.96 -4.63 -19.28
C VAL A 174 -4.39 -5.16 -19.09
N GLY A 175 -4.58 -6.21 -18.30
CA GLY A 175 -5.88 -6.85 -18.08
C GLY A 175 -6.93 -5.98 -17.36
N GLY A 176 -6.53 -4.83 -16.81
CA GLY A 176 -7.44 -3.90 -16.14
C GLY A 176 -8.36 -4.58 -15.12
N MET A 177 -9.67 -4.34 -15.23
CA MET A 177 -10.68 -4.91 -14.31
C MET A 177 -10.97 -6.40 -14.54
N VAL A 178 -10.53 -6.98 -15.67
CA VAL A 178 -10.59 -8.44 -15.89
C VAL A 178 -9.57 -9.14 -14.97
N CYS A 179 -8.48 -8.45 -14.60
CA CYS A 179 -7.52 -8.96 -13.65
C CYS A 179 -8.10 -8.93 -12.23
N LYS A 180 -8.47 -10.10 -11.68
CA LYS A 180 -9.00 -10.22 -10.32
C LYS A 180 -8.08 -9.59 -9.26
N ALA A 181 -6.75 -9.68 -9.42
CA ALA A 181 -5.80 -9.05 -8.51
C ALA A 181 -5.92 -7.52 -8.49
N GLN A 182 -6.04 -6.90 -9.67
CA GLN A 182 -6.29 -5.46 -9.78
C GLN A 182 -7.64 -5.10 -9.16
N LEU A 183 -8.70 -5.84 -9.49
CA LEU A 183 -10.04 -5.60 -8.96
C LEU A 183 -10.07 -5.68 -7.42
N LYS A 184 -9.51 -6.74 -6.83
CA LYS A 184 -9.37 -6.89 -5.37
C LYS A 184 -8.62 -5.71 -4.76
N ALA A 185 -7.50 -5.31 -5.36
CA ALA A 185 -6.71 -4.18 -4.86
C ALA A 185 -7.42 -2.82 -5.01
N VAL A 186 -8.23 -2.64 -6.06
CA VAL A 186 -9.09 -1.45 -6.25
C VAL A 186 -10.17 -1.40 -5.17
N ILE A 187 -10.88 -2.50 -4.93
CA ILE A 187 -11.93 -2.57 -3.92
C ILE A 187 -11.35 -2.34 -2.51
N ARG A 188 -10.21 -2.95 -2.17
CA ARG A 188 -9.52 -2.69 -0.89
C ARG A 188 -9.16 -1.23 -0.72
N HIS A 189 -8.63 -0.60 -1.76
CA HIS A 189 -8.31 0.81 -1.72
C HIS A 189 -9.57 1.66 -1.52
N PHE A 190 -10.63 1.35 -2.25
CA PHE A 190 -11.93 2.02 -2.15
C PHE A 190 -12.51 1.93 -0.73
N ALA A 191 -12.42 0.76 -0.09
CA ALA A 191 -12.87 0.54 1.29
C ALA A 191 -11.97 1.19 2.35
N SER A 192 -10.74 1.60 2.00
CA SER A 192 -9.76 2.09 2.96
C SER A 192 -10.20 3.38 3.67
N ARG A 193 -9.65 3.64 4.86
CA ARG A 193 -9.94 4.84 5.66
C ARG A 193 -9.68 6.17 4.95
N LYS A 194 -8.78 6.17 3.96
CA LYS A 194 -8.43 7.37 3.17
C LYS A 194 -9.34 7.57 1.95
N ALA A 195 -10.24 6.63 1.69
CA ALA A 195 -11.19 6.66 0.58
C ALA A 195 -12.62 6.72 1.15
N MET A 196 -13.41 5.65 1.02
CA MET A 196 -14.80 5.62 1.48
C MET A 196 -14.97 5.14 2.92
N ASP A 197 -13.89 4.72 3.58
CA ASP A 197 -13.87 4.28 4.99
C ASP A 197 -14.96 3.24 5.33
N ILE A 198 -15.02 2.18 4.53
CA ILE A 198 -16.02 1.12 4.67
C ILE A 198 -15.52 0.07 5.65
N GLU A 199 -15.79 0.31 6.94
CA GLU A 199 -15.43 -0.65 7.98
C GLU A 199 -16.16 -2.00 7.81
N GLY A 200 -15.41 -3.10 7.81
CA GLY A 200 -15.92 -4.46 7.67
C GLY A 200 -15.70 -5.04 6.28
N LEU A 201 -15.41 -4.21 5.27
CA LEU A 201 -14.98 -4.67 3.95
C LEU A 201 -13.45 -4.88 3.91
N GLY A 202 -12.98 -5.89 4.66
CA GLY A 202 -11.56 -6.23 4.80
C GLY A 202 -11.05 -7.20 3.73
N ASP A 203 -9.74 -7.45 3.73
CA ASP A 203 -9.03 -8.19 2.67
C ASP A 203 -9.64 -9.56 2.32
N LYS A 204 -9.99 -10.35 3.33
CA LYS A 204 -10.58 -11.69 3.15
C LYS A 204 -11.98 -11.64 2.54
N LEU A 205 -12.79 -10.67 2.95
CA LEU A 205 -14.14 -10.51 2.42
C LEU A 205 -14.09 -10.04 0.96
N VAL A 206 -13.17 -9.13 0.64
CA VAL A 206 -12.94 -8.70 -0.74
C VAL A 206 -12.47 -9.86 -1.62
N GLU A 207 -11.61 -10.74 -1.10
CA GLU A 207 -11.21 -11.96 -1.82
C GLU A 207 -12.41 -12.84 -2.13
N GLN A 208 -13.21 -13.20 -1.13
CA GLN A 208 -14.42 -14.02 -1.31
C GLN A 208 -15.39 -13.40 -2.32
N LEU A 209 -15.70 -12.10 -2.18
CA LEU A 209 -16.63 -11.40 -3.07
C LEU A 209 -16.19 -11.44 -4.54
N VAL A 210 -14.90 -11.25 -4.81
CA VAL A 210 -14.36 -11.27 -6.17
C VAL A 210 -14.17 -12.69 -6.69
N ASP A 211 -13.76 -13.63 -5.84
CA ASP A 211 -13.50 -15.02 -6.24
C ASP A 211 -14.78 -15.78 -6.55
N GLU A 212 -15.84 -15.55 -5.77
CA GLU A 212 -17.19 -16.08 -6.01
C GLU A 212 -17.95 -15.33 -7.12
N GLY A 213 -17.37 -14.24 -7.66
CA GLY A 213 -17.97 -13.47 -8.76
C GLY A 213 -19.17 -12.60 -8.33
N LEU A 214 -19.35 -12.38 -7.03
CA LEU A 214 -20.40 -11.49 -6.49
C LEU A 214 -20.10 -10.01 -6.78
N VAL A 215 -18.82 -9.66 -6.94
CA VAL A 215 -18.37 -8.30 -7.25
C VAL A 215 -17.38 -8.36 -8.42
N THR A 216 -17.73 -7.69 -9.51
CA THR A 216 -16.92 -7.51 -10.72
C THR A 216 -16.48 -6.06 -10.93
N SER A 217 -17.11 -5.13 -10.21
CA SER A 217 -16.80 -3.70 -10.23
C SER A 217 -17.02 -3.08 -8.85
N VAL A 218 -16.48 -1.87 -8.63
CA VAL A 218 -16.73 -1.12 -7.39
C VAL A 218 -18.21 -0.79 -7.21
N ALA A 219 -18.96 -0.62 -8.31
CA ALA A 219 -20.39 -0.31 -8.24
C ALA A 219 -21.21 -1.46 -7.65
N ASP A 220 -20.80 -2.71 -7.90
CA ASP A 220 -21.53 -3.90 -7.45
C ASP A 220 -21.58 -4.00 -5.91
N ILE A 221 -20.64 -3.36 -5.20
CA ILE A 221 -20.62 -3.27 -3.73
C ILE A 221 -21.93 -2.67 -3.21
N PHE A 222 -22.49 -1.69 -3.92
CA PHE A 222 -23.74 -1.02 -3.52
C PHE A 222 -24.99 -1.85 -3.84
N HIS A 223 -24.84 -2.94 -4.59
CA HIS A 223 -25.92 -3.85 -4.96
C HIS A 223 -25.90 -5.17 -4.17
N LEU A 224 -24.91 -5.34 -3.27
CA LEU A 224 -24.84 -6.51 -2.39
C LEU A 224 -26.06 -6.59 -1.48
N THR A 225 -26.52 -7.81 -1.23
CA THR A 225 -27.63 -8.07 -0.32
C THR A 225 -27.13 -8.74 0.96
N THR A 226 -27.84 -8.53 2.06
CA THR A 226 -27.56 -9.21 3.34
C THR A 226 -27.52 -10.72 3.19
N THR A 227 -28.38 -11.29 2.34
CA THR A 227 -28.44 -12.74 2.08
C THR A 227 -27.18 -13.25 1.38
N GLN A 228 -26.69 -12.55 0.35
CA GLN A 228 -25.44 -12.91 -0.33
C GLN A 228 -24.22 -12.81 0.59
N LEU A 229 -24.20 -11.79 1.45
CA LEU A 229 -23.11 -11.64 2.42
C LEU A 229 -23.17 -12.75 3.48
N ALA A 230 -24.36 -13.12 3.96
CA ALA A 230 -24.53 -14.13 5.00
C ALA A 230 -24.24 -15.56 4.53
N SER A 231 -24.15 -15.82 3.21
CA SER A 231 -23.72 -17.12 2.68
C SER A 231 -22.20 -17.28 2.65
N LEU A 232 -21.43 -16.20 2.83
CA LEU A 232 -19.97 -16.25 2.79
C LEU A 232 -19.38 -16.85 4.08
N GLU A 233 -18.26 -17.54 3.96
CA GLU A 233 -17.56 -18.12 5.10
C GLU A 233 -17.19 -17.01 6.11
N ARG A 234 -17.52 -17.22 7.38
CA ARG A 234 -17.30 -16.28 8.50
C ARG A 234 -18.13 -14.99 8.44
N MET A 235 -19.15 -14.92 7.59
CA MET A 235 -20.13 -13.84 7.57
C MET A 235 -21.48 -14.30 8.14
N GLY A 236 -21.78 -13.89 9.37
CA GLY A 236 -23.10 -14.10 9.97
C GLY A 236 -24.10 -13.03 9.55
N ARG A 237 -25.40 -13.29 9.77
CA ARG A 237 -26.49 -12.33 9.51
C ARG A 237 -26.23 -10.95 10.12
N LYS A 238 -25.87 -10.90 11.41
CA LYS A 238 -25.58 -9.64 12.12
C LYS A 238 -24.37 -8.90 11.54
N SER A 239 -23.32 -9.61 11.12
CA SER A 239 -22.14 -9.02 10.47
C SER A 239 -22.50 -8.42 9.12
N SER A 240 -23.34 -9.13 8.37
CA SER A 240 -23.86 -8.70 7.06
C SER A 240 -24.73 -7.46 7.19
N GLU A 241 -25.67 -7.43 8.14
CA GLU A 241 -26.50 -6.26 8.46
C GLU A 241 -25.65 -5.05 8.87
N ASN A 242 -24.62 -5.26 9.69
CA ASN A 242 -23.70 -4.19 10.10
C ASN A 242 -22.93 -3.62 8.91
N LEU A 243 -22.42 -4.48 8.01
CA LEU A 243 -21.71 -4.03 6.82
C LEU A 243 -22.65 -3.23 5.89
N MET A 244 -23.85 -3.75 5.63
CA MET A 244 -24.86 -3.04 4.83
C MET A 244 -25.23 -1.68 5.43
N GLY A 245 -25.33 -1.57 6.76
CA GLY A 245 -25.59 -0.30 7.45
C GLY A 245 -24.43 0.70 7.38
N ARG A 246 -23.22 0.25 7.03
CA ARG A 246 -22.01 1.08 6.87
C ARG A 246 -21.73 1.46 5.42
N LEU A 247 -22.39 0.79 4.47
CA LEU A 247 -22.24 1.15 3.06
C LEU A 247 -22.80 2.57 2.84
N PRO A 248 -22.05 3.46 2.18
CA PRO A 248 -22.55 4.79 1.89
C PRO A 248 -23.74 4.68 0.94
N ILE A 249 -24.79 5.45 1.20
CA ILE A 249 -25.91 5.58 0.26
C ILE A 249 -25.34 6.10 -1.06
N PRO A 250 -25.63 5.48 -2.22
CA PRO A 250 -25.15 5.96 -3.50
C PRO A 250 -25.64 7.40 -3.72
N ARG A 251 -24.77 8.38 -3.48
CA ARG A 251 -25.02 9.77 -3.82
C ARG A 251 -24.74 9.91 -5.30
N ASN A 252 -25.66 10.52 -6.04
CA ASN A 252 -25.61 10.80 -7.47
C ASN A 252 -24.43 11.70 -7.94
N ASN A 253 -23.32 11.77 -7.20
CA ASN A 253 -22.14 12.54 -7.55
C ASN A 253 -21.05 11.63 -8.12
N LEU A 254 -21.09 11.49 -9.44
CA LEU A 254 -20.06 10.86 -10.29
C LEU A 254 -18.64 11.43 -10.04
N ALA A 255 -18.52 12.63 -9.48
CA ALA A 255 -17.24 13.28 -9.17
C ALA A 255 -16.38 12.51 -8.16
N SER A 256 -16.99 11.83 -7.17
CA SER A 256 -16.24 11.07 -6.17
C SER A 256 -15.77 9.71 -6.70
N LEU A 257 -16.52 9.10 -7.63
CA LEU A 257 -16.14 7.84 -8.27
C LEU A 257 -14.95 8.04 -9.22
N TYR A 258 -14.89 9.18 -9.91
CA TYR A 258 -13.86 9.49 -10.90
C TYR A 258 -12.47 9.64 -10.26
N LEU A 259 -12.38 10.37 -9.14
CA LEU A 259 -11.13 10.58 -8.38
C LEU A 259 -10.57 9.28 -7.74
N LEU A 260 -11.41 8.28 -7.51
CA LEU A 260 -11.01 6.98 -6.93
C LEU A 260 -10.60 5.94 -7.99
N SER A 261 -10.96 6.15 -9.26
CA SER A 261 -10.71 5.21 -10.37
C SER A 261 -9.30 5.28 -10.98
N GLY A 262 -8.48 6.26 -10.60
CA GLY A 262 -7.07 6.31 -11.00
C GLY A 262 -6.80 6.67 -12.47
N TYR A 263 -7.77 7.24 -13.21
CA TYR A 263 -7.52 7.78 -14.54
C TYR A 263 -6.65 9.05 -14.45
N SER A 264 -5.47 9.02 -15.09
CA SER A 264 -4.54 10.16 -15.22
C SER A 264 -4.90 11.13 -16.35
N GLY A 265 -6.07 10.95 -16.99
CA GLY A 265 -6.59 11.86 -18.01
C GLY A 265 -7.17 13.12 -17.36
N GLY A 266 -6.46 14.25 -17.49
CA GLY A 266 -6.89 15.55 -16.96
C GLY A 266 -8.27 15.94 -17.47
N TRP A 267 -9.25 16.02 -16.56
CA TRP A 267 -10.59 16.50 -16.86
C TRP A 267 -10.56 18.03 -16.99
N ARG A 268 -10.60 18.53 -18.24
CA ARG A 268 -10.94 19.92 -18.57
C ARG A 268 -12.32 19.92 -19.20
N GLY A 269 -13.34 20.41 -18.48
CA GLY A 269 -14.64 20.70 -19.08
C GLY A 269 -15.79 20.61 -18.09
N GLU A 270 -16.34 21.77 -17.78
CA GLU A 270 -17.53 22.07 -16.97
C GLU A 270 -18.62 20.98 -16.92
N CYS A 271 -19.16 20.77 -15.71
CA CYS A 271 -20.33 19.95 -15.45
C CYS A 271 -21.57 20.56 -16.13
N PRO A 272 -22.18 19.91 -17.15
CA PRO A 272 -23.43 20.38 -17.70
C PRO A 272 -24.54 20.02 -16.71
N ARG A 273 -25.16 21.04 -16.10
CA ARG A 273 -26.48 20.88 -15.49
C ARG A 273 -27.48 20.53 -16.60
N ALA A 274 -27.80 19.26 -16.75
CA ALA A 274 -28.90 18.83 -17.60
C ALA A 274 -29.74 17.74 -16.91
N GLY A 275 -30.94 18.13 -16.50
CA GLY A 275 -32.16 17.33 -16.60
C GLY A 275 -32.25 16.04 -15.80
N ALA A 276 -32.71 16.15 -14.56
CA ALA A 276 -33.41 15.05 -13.90
C ALA A 276 -34.74 14.78 -14.61
N THR A 277 -34.79 13.75 -15.47
CA THR A 277 -36.04 13.09 -15.90
C THR A 277 -35.65 11.77 -16.55
N LEU A 278 -35.69 10.66 -15.80
CA LEU A 278 -35.82 9.30 -16.32
C LEU A 278 -36.20 8.39 -15.14
N PHE A 279 -37.43 8.55 -14.65
CA PHE A 279 -38.21 7.53 -13.92
C PHE A 279 -39.65 8.05 -13.89
N ASP A 280 -40.37 7.84 -15.00
CA ASP A 280 -41.83 7.88 -15.00
C ASP A 280 -42.30 6.50 -15.49
N SER A 281 -42.40 5.57 -14.55
CA SER A 281 -43.13 4.32 -14.72
C SER A 281 -44.35 4.43 -13.82
N GLY A 282 -45.46 4.85 -14.41
CA GLY A 282 -46.73 4.96 -13.75
C GLY A 282 -47.19 3.62 -13.17
N GLN A 283 -47.71 3.67 -11.95
CA GLN A 283 -48.82 2.84 -11.52
C GLN A 283 -49.57 3.54 -10.40
N ALA A 284 -50.84 3.77 -10.66
CA ALA A 284 -51.81 4.45 -9.84
C ALA A 284 -52.31 3.56 -8.70
N TYR A 285 -52.37 4.12 -7.48
CA TYR A 285 -53.29 3.82 -6.37
C TYR A 285 -53.04 4.96 -5.36
N GLY A 286 -53.97 5.66 -4.74
CA GLY A 286 -55.42 5.65 -4.65
C GLY A 286 -55.73 6.67 -3.55
N SER A 287 -56.61 7.62 -3.85
CA SER A 287 -56.94 8.80 -3.04
C SER A 287 -57.76 8.47 -1.78
N VAL A 288 -57.28 8.87 -0.61
CA VAL A 288 -58.06 9.25 0.60
C VAL A 288 -57.16 10.22 1.37
N GLY A 289 -57.46 11.46 1.74
CA GLY A 289 -58.71 12.17 1.99
C GLY A 289 -58.42 13.03 3.24
N ARG A 290 -58.07 14.31 3.05
CA ARG A 290 -57.89 15.27 4.16
C ARG A 290 -59.22 15.46 4.90
N ARG A 291 -59.17 15.55 6.23
CA ARG A 291 -59.98 16.49 7.02
C ARG A 291 -59.32 16.71 8.38
N SER A 292 -59.13 18.01 8.67
CA SER A 292 -59.10 18.70 9.98
C SER A 292 -58.36 18.05 11.15
#